data_AF-A0A429B5W8-F1
#
_entry.id   AF-A0A429B5W8-F1
#
_cell.length_a   1.000
_cell.length_b   1.000
_cell.length_c   1.000
_cell.angle_alpha   90.00
_cell.angle_beta   90.00
_cell.angle_gamma   90.00
#
_symmetry.space_group_name_H-M   'P 1'
#
loop_
_entity.id
_entity.type
_entity.pdbx_description
1 polymer ?
#
loop_
_entity_poly.entity_id
_entity_poly.type
_entity_poly.pdbx_seq_one_letter_code
_entity_poly.pdbx_strand_id
1 'polypeptide(L)'
;MTAPSPERGRLAAALRELKGRTGLSLVGLAAKTAFSKSSWDRYLNGRTLPPRDAVQELCRLAGEPEGRCLALWEIAESEGSGRAAAQPPGEAAPVEDDERQVSADRSSVHRRATLAAVLASVSAVVVGGVAAAALLLPERGGEPGASLSPPPSVAGPRCRGEVCEGKSPMRMKCAGAPLTLASYRTATGASLELRYSEECGTSWARMWGTRIGDRLEMSATGGARDSAGSGPGKGRVRSVEIENGVDADSYVYTPMTAADPGSVVRACFDPVAGGEECFDSRVAR
;
A
#
# COMPACT_ATOMS: atom_id res chain seq x y z
N MET A 1 0.91 18.20 11.21
CA MET A 1 0.31 16.87 10.93
C MET A 1 -1.06 16.86 11.58
N THR A 2 -2.12 16.95 10.78
CA THR A 2 -3.50 16.90 11.26
C THR A 2 -3.75 15.53 11.89
N ALA A 3 -4.36 15.49 13.07
CA ALA A 3 -4.69 14.22 13.73
C ALA A 3 -5.67 13.42 12.85
N PRO A 4 -5.56 12.07 12.80
CA PRO A 4 -6.54 11.25 12.10
C PRO A 4 -7.93 11.46 12.72
N SER A 5 -8.99 11.40 11.90
CA SER A 5 -10.37 11.49 12.41
C SER A 5 -10.63 10.37 13.44
N PRO A 6 -11.55 10.58 14.41
CA PRO A 6 -11.84 9.56 15.42
C PRO A 6 -12.28 8.22 14.80
N GLU A 7 -12.96 8.24 13.66
CA GLU A 7 -13.37 7.06 12.89
C GLU A 7 -12.16 6.31 12.32
N ARG A 8 -11.19 7.02 11.71
CA ARG A 8 -9.93 6.41 11.26
C ARG A 8 -9.16 5.81 12.42
N GLY A 9 -9.15 6.48 13.57
CA GLY A 9 -8.56 5.98 14.81
C GLY A 9 -9.21 4.69 15.32
N ARG A 10 -10.55 4.64 15.31
CA ARG A 10 -11.34 3.44 15.68
C ARG A 10 -11.08 2.27 14.73
N LEU A 11 -11.08 2.51 13.42
CA LEU A 11 -10.73 1.48 12.44
C LEU A 11 -9.32 0.95 12.68
N ALA A 12 -8.32 1.84 12.83
CA ALA A 12 -6.94 1.43 13.07
C ALA A 12 -6.80 0.60 14.35
N ALA A 13 -7.55 0.93 15.41
CA ALA A 13 -7.60 0.14 16.63
C ALA A 13 -8.20 -1.26 16.40
N ALA A 14 -9.33 -1.36 15.71
CA ALA A 14 -9.97 -2.63 15.39
C ALA A 14 -9.08 -3.52 14.50
N LEU A 15 -8.38 -2.94 13.51
CA LEU A 15 -7.44 -3.67 12.67
C LEU A 15 -6.22 -4.15 13.46
N ARG A 16 -5.72 -3.38 14.43
CA ARG A 16 -4.65 -3.82 15.32
C ARG A 16 -5.07 -4.99 16.20
N GLU A 17 -6.29 -5.00 16.70
CA GLU A 17 -6.86 -6.10 17.46
C GLU A 17 -7.01 -7.37 16.60
N LEU A 18 -7.56 -7.24 15.39
CA LEU A 18 -7.62 -8.30 14.39
C LEU A 18 -6.23 -8.90 14.10
N LYS A 19 -5.24 -8.04 13.83
CA LYS A 19 -3.84 -8.44 13.61
C LYS A 19 -3.22 -9.11 14.84
N GLY A 20 -3.62 -8.72 16.04
CA GLY A 20 -3.25 -9.41 17.29
C GLY A 20 -3.74 -10.85 17.30
N ARG A 21 -5.01 -11.07 16.96
CA ARG A 21 -5.63 -12.42 16.92
C ARG A 21 -5.01 -13.35 15.89
N THR A 22 -4.47 -12.83 14.78
CA THR A 22 -3.77 -13.69 13.81
C THR A 22 -2.43 -14.22 14.31
N GLY A 23 -1.86 -13.64 15.38
CA GLY A 23 -0.51 -13.97 15.87
C GLY A 23 0.62 -13.59 14.91
N LEU A 24 0.35 -12.82 13.86
CA LEU A 24 1.33 -12.51 12.81
C LEU A 24 2.15 -11.26 13.17
N SER A 25 3.45 -11.29 12.88
CA SER A 25 4.26 -10.06 12.78
C SER A 25 3.87 -9.26 11.54
N LEU A 26 4.29 -8.00 11.42
CA LEU A 26 4.05 -7.22 10.19
C LEU A 26 4.69 -7.89 8.95
N VAL A 27 5.84 -8.55 9.13
CA VAL A 27 6.49 -9.34 8.08
C VAL A 27 5.66 -10.58 7.73
N GLY A 28 5.13 -11.29 8.73
CA GLY A 28 4.25 -12.44 8.50
C GLY A 28 2.94 -12.05 7.81
N LEU A 29 2.39 -10.87 8.14
CA LEU A 29 1.23 -10.32 7.46
C LEU A 29 1.55 -10.02 6.00
N ALA A 30 2.69 -9.37 5.74
CA ALA A 30 3.15 -9.08 4.38
C ALA A 30 3.48 -10.33 3.55
N ALA A 31 3.89 -11.43 4.17
CA ALA A 31 4.12 -12.70 3.47
C ALA A 31 2.80 -13.44 3.13
N LYS A 32 1.74 -13.23 3.92
CA LYS A 32 0.45 -13.91 3.72
C LYS A 32 -0.54 -13.11 2.88
N THR A 33 -0.39 -11.80 2.87
CA THR A 33 -1.17 -10.84 2.08
C THR A 33 -0.32 -10.31 0.94
N ALA A 34 -0.88 -9.45 0.09
CA ALA A 34 -0.11 -8.84 -0.99
C ALA A 34 0.37 -7.41 -0.69
N PHE A 35 0.30 -6.99 0.57
CA PHE A 35 0.73 -5.66 1.01
C PHE A 35 2.06 -5.78 1.76
N SER A 36 3.00 -4.89 1.48
CA SER A 36 4.31 -4.88 2.13
C SER A 36 4.23 -4.51 3.62
N LYS A 37 5.32 -4.78 4.36
CA LYS A 37 5.45 -4.41 5.78
C LYS A 37 5.16 -2.92 6.02
N SER A 38 5.66 -2.04 5.15
CA SER A 38 5.49 -0.59 5.31
C SER A 38 4.06 -0.14 5.07
N SER A 39 3.34 -0.76 4.12
CA SER A 39 1.91 -0.52 3.92
C SER A 39 1.11 -0.90 5.17
N TRP A 40 1.33 -2.11 5.70
CA TRP A 40 0.68 -2.57 6.93
C TRP A 40 0.97 -1.67 8.14
N ASP A 41 2.22 -1.25 8.29
CA ASP A 41 2.60 -0.34 9.37
C ASP A 41 1.81 0.97 9.28
N ARG A 42 1.67 1.54 8.08
CA ARG A 42 0.93 2.79 7.90
C ARG A 42 -0.58 2.64 8.17
N TYR A 43 -1.17 1.53 7.71
CA TYR A 43 -2.60 1.24 7.90
C TYR A 43 -2.95 1.00 9.36
N LEU A 44 -2.17 0.16 10.05
CA LEU A 44 -2.43 -0.20 11.45
C LEU A 44 -2.17 0.96 12.42
N ASN A 45 -1.36 1.94 12.01
CA ASN A 45 -1.14 3.18 12.75
C ASN A 45 -2.12 4.31 12.35
N GLY A 46 -3.09 4.04 11.47
CA GLY A 46 -4.09 5.04 11.04
C GLY A 46 -3.55 6.22 10.24
N ARG A 47 -2.30 6.11 9.74
CA ARG A 47 -1.63 7.16 8.96
C ARG A 47 -2.13 7.24 7.52
N THR A 48 -2.69 6.14 7.02
CA THR A 48 -3.37 6.06 5.72
C THR A 48 -4.52 5.09 5.88
N LEU A 49 -5.67 5.41 5.29
CA LEU A 49 -6.79 4.50 5.29
C LEU A 49 -6.47 3.29 4.39
N PRO A 50 -6.56 2.04 4.90
CA PRO A 50 -6.22 0.87 4.11
C PRO A 50 -7.17 0.72 2.91
N PRO A 51 -6.69 0.24 1.75
CA PRO A 51 -7.57 -0.22 0.68
C PRO A 51 -8.53 -1.29 1.18
N ARG A 52 -9.74 -1.34 0.63
CA ARG A 52 -10.78 -2.30 1.00
C ARG A 52 -10.27 -3.75 1.02
N ASP A 53 -9.50 -4.13 0.00
CA ASP A 53 -8.88 -5.46 -0.12
C ASP A 53 -7.95 -5.80 1.06
N ALA A 54 -7.23 -4.82 1.61
CA ALA A 54 -6.37 -5.04 2.78
C ALA A 54 -7.20 -5.38 4.02
N VAL A 55 -8.32 -4.70 4.21
CA VAL A 55 -9.26 -4.98 5.32
C VAL A 55 -9.83 -6.40 5.17
N GLN A 56 -10.29 -6.76 3.97
CA GLN A 56 -10.82 -8.11 3.70
C GLN A 56 -9.77 -9.20 3.94
N GLU A 57 -8.54 -9.01 3.46
CA GLU A 57 -7.47 -9.99 3.66
C GLU A 57 -7.10 -10.18 5.13
N LEU A 58 -7.07 -9.11 5.93
CA LEU A 58 -6.82 -9.22 7.37
C LEU A 58 -7.96 -9.92 8.11
N CYS A 59 -9.22 -9.60 7.78
CA CYS A 59 -10.38 -10.23 8.43
C CYS A 59 -10.44 -11.72 8.11
N ARG A 60 -10.18 -12.10 6.86
CA ARG A 60 -10.03 -13.50 6.46
C ARG A 60 -8.90 -14.21 7.21
N LEU A 61 -7.75 -13.56 7.40
CA LEU A 61 -6.63 -14.13 8.17
C LEU A 61 -6.95 -14.27 9.67
N ALA A 62 -7.81 -13.41 10.21
CA ALA A 62 -8.26 -13.45 11.59
C ALA A 62 -9.48 -14.36 11.82
N GLY A 63 -10.04 -14.95 10.76
CA GLY A 63 -11.28 -15.74 10.84
C GLY A 63 -12.53 -14.90 11.13
N GLU A 64 -12.48 -13.59 10.87
CA GLU A 64 -13.59 -12.66 11.10
C GLU A 64 -14.46 -12.52 9.84
N PRO A 65 -15.81 -12.52 9.98
CA PRO A 65 -16.69 -12.20 8.86
C PRO A 65 -16.41 -10.82 8.26
N GLU A 66 -16.19 -10.76 6.94
CA GLU A 66 -15.78 -9.53 6.25
C GLU A 66 -16.74 -8.35 6.46
N GLY A 67 -18.04 -8.61 6.53
CA GLY A 67 -19.07 -7.57 6.65
C GLY A 67 -18.89 -6.67 7.88
N ARG A 68 -18.44 -7.21 9.02
CA ARG A 68 -18.24 -6.41 10.24
C ARG A 68 -17.05 -5.45 10.09
N CYS A 69 -15.98 -5.93 9.48
CA CYS A 69 -14.79 -5.11 9.23
C CYS A 69 -15.07 -4.03 8.18
N LEU A 70 -15.81 -4.39 7.13
CA LEU A 70 -16.16 -3.48 6.05
C LEU A 70 -17.10 -2.38 6.52
N ALA A 71 -18.06 -2.67 7.40
CA ALA A 71 -18.92 -1.64 7.98
C ALA A 71 -18.11 -0.58 8.76
N LEU A 72 -17.10 -0.98 9.55
CA LEU A 72 -16.21 -0.04 10.22
C LEU A 72 -15.34 0.76 9.23
N TRP A 73 -14.95 0.12 8.13
CA TRP A 73 -14.19 0.77 7.08
C TRP A 73 -15.04 1.80 6.32
N GLU A 74 -16.29 1.49 6.00
CA GLU A 74 -17.26 2.37 5.34
C GLU A 74 -17.55 3.64 6.16
N ILE A 75 -17.64 3.52 7.50
CA ILE A 75 -17.78 4.68 8.39
C ILE A 75 -16.51 5.56 8.38
N ALA A 76 -15.32 4.94 8.37
CA ALA A 76 -14.07 5.69 8.28
C ALA A 76 -13.87 6.33 6.89
N GLU A 77 -14.44 5.73 5.85
CA GLU A 77 -14.47 6.21 4.47
C GLU A 77 -15.39 7.42 4.28
N SER A 78 -16.61 7.37 4.83
CA SER A 78 -17.63 8.40 4.60
C SER A 78 -17.19 9.79 5.07
N GLU A 79 -16.41 9.86 6.16
CA GLU A 79 -15.84 11.10 6.70
C GLU A 79 -14.73 11.67 5.81
N GLY A 80 -13.99 10.82 5.09
CA GLY A 80 -13.00 11.27 4.10
C GLY A 80 -13.64 11.76 2.80
N SER A 81 -14.83 11.26 2.47
CA SER A 81 -15.53 11.57 1.22
C SER A 81 -16.27 12.93 1.22
N GLY A 82 -16.31 13.67 2.33
CA GLY A 82 -17.03 14.94 2.45
C GLY A 82 -18.55 14.85 2.31
N ARG A 83 -19.12 13.63 2.21
CA ARG A 83 -20.55 13.39 1.99
C ARG A 83 -21.41 13.53 3.26
N ALA A 84 -20.79 13.67 4.44
CA ALA A 84 -21.51 13.96 5.67
C ALA A 84 -21.91 15.45 5.83
N ALA A 85 -21.41 16.35 4.98
CA ALA A 85 -21.65 17.80 5.09
C ALA A 85 -22.61 18.39 4.03
N ALA A 86 -23.22 17.57 3.17
CA ALA A 86 -24.05 18.06 2.07
C ALA A 86 -25.53 17.70 2.25
N GLN A 87 -26.24 18.53 3.01
CA GLN A 87 -27.69 18.72 2.84
C GLN A 87 -28.09 20.17 3.20
N PRO A 88 -28.31 21.06 2.22
CA PRO A 88 -29.06 22.32 2.40
C PRO A 88 -30.54 22.10 1.95
N PRO A 89 -31.52 22.92 2.40
CA PRO A 89 -31.62 24.37 2.15
C PRO A 89 -31.96 25.15 3.44
N GLY A 90 -31.70 26.44 3.61
CA GLY A 90 -31.27 27.57 2.80
C GLY A 90 -31.56 28.81 3.67
N GLU A 91 -30.77 29.87 3.54
CA GLU A 91 -31.18 31.29 3.56
C GLU A 91 -29.93 32.15 3.79
N ALA A 92 -29.92 33.32 3.15
CA ALA A 92 -28.79 34.12 2.73
C ALA A 92 -27.95 34.78 3.85
N ALA A 93 -26.77 35.21 3.41
CA ALA A 93 -25.68 35.90 4.12
C ALA A 93 -26.05 37.30 4.67
N PRO A 94 -25.12 38.06 5.31
CA PRO A 94 -24.00 38.70 4.60
C PRO A 94 -22.64 38.70 5.32
N VAL A 95 -21.67 39.07 4.50
CA VAL A 95 -20.23 39.27 4.67
C VAL A 95 -19.92 40.48 5.54
N GLU A 96 -18.90 40.40 6.39
CA GLU A 96 -18.12 41.57 6.82
C GLU A 96 -16.62 41.26 6.71
N ASP A 97 -15.96 42.09 5.90
CA ASP A 97 -14.53 42.38 5.88
C ASP A 97 -14.06 42.95 7.23
N ASP A 98 -12.88 42.56 7.71
CA ASP A 98 -11.98 43.55 8.32
C ASP A 98 -10.51 43.13 8.16
N GLU A 99 -9.73 44.12 7.77
CA GLU A 99 -8.34 44.08 7.39
C GLU A 99 -7.38 44.05 8.60
N ARG A 100 -6.32 43.25 8.46
CA ARG A 100 -4.93 43.67 8.68
C ARG A 100 -4.48 44.05 10.11
N GLN A 101 -3.60 43.22 10.66
CA GLN A 101 -2.38 43.76 11.28
C GLN A 101 -1.14 42.88 11.07
N VAL A 102 -0.19 43.49 10.38
CA VAL A 102 1.21 43.09 10.25
C VAL A 102 1.92 43.39 11.56
N SER A 103 2.73 42.45 12.06
CA SER A 103 3.95 42.77 12.80
C SER A 103 4.92 41.59 12.69
N ALA A 104 5.89 41.76 11.80
CA ALA A 104 7.13 41.03 11.83
C ALA A 104 7.96 41.57 13.00
N ASP A 105 8.52 40.68 13.82
CA ASP A 105 9.80 40.97 14.45
C ASP A 105 10.79 39.84 14.17
N ARG A 106 11.94 40.26 13.65
CA ARG A 106 13.08 39.43 13.33
C ARG A 106 14.06 39.58 14.49
N SER A 107 14.71 38.47 14.78
CA SER A 107 16.11 38.35 15.24
C SER A 107 16.31 37.86 16.67
N SER A 108 16.77 36.61 16.77
CA SER A 108 17.99 36.35 17.52
C SER A 108 18.82 35.30 16.77
N VAL A 109 19.97 35.76 16.30
CA VAL A 109 20.97 35.03 15.53
C VAL A 109 22.13 34.75 16.48
N HIS A 110 22.48 33.47 16.61
CA HIS A 110 23.81 32.91 16.95
C HIS A 110 24.38 33.01 18.38
N ARG A 111 24.48 31.85 19.04
CA ARG A 111 25.73 31.28 19.58
C ARG A 111 25.70 29.77 19.32
N ARG A 112 26.36 29.24 18.27
CA ARG A 112 27.77 28.77 18.24
C ARG A 112 28.21 27.98 19.48
N ALA A 113 28.11 26.66 19.33
CA ALA A 113 29.19 25.67 19.45
C ALA A 113 30.04 25.60 20.73
N THR A 114 29.92 24.45 21.41
CA THR A 114 30.99 23.66 22.06
C THR A 114 30.44 22.22 22.18
N LEU A 115 30.93 21.23 21.41
CA LEU A 115 32.12 20.37 21.65
C LEU A 115 31.99 19.59 22.98
N ALA A 116 32.25 18.28 23.11
CA ALA A 116 32.68 17.22 22.22
C ALA A 116 32.52 15.88 22.99
N ALA A 117 32.66 14.78 22.24
CA ALA A 117 32.68 13.36 22.62
C ALA A 117 33.47 12.98 23.89
N VAL A 118 33.17 11.80 24.46
CA VAL A 118 34.09 10.67 24.81
C VAL A 118 33.23 9.54 25.40
N LEU A 119 32.89 8.50 24.64
CA LEU A 119 33.56 7.19 24.43
C LEU A 119 32.95 6.04 25.25
N ALA A 120 32.86 4.91 24.54
CA ALA A 120 32.42 3.61 24.95
C ALA A 120 33.19 3.02 26.14
N SER A 121 32.52 2.18 26.92
CA SER A 121 33.15 1.04 27.56
C SER A 121 32.24 -0.19 27.50
N VAL A 122 32.84 -1.25 26.98
CA VAL A 122 32.31 -2.56 26.61
C VAL A 122 32.58 -3.53 27.76
N SER A 123 31.55 -4.29 28.12
CA SER A 123 31.54 -5.68 28.63
C SER A 123 32.44 -6.11 29.79
N ALA A 124 31.82 -6.58 30.88
CA ALA A 124 32.18 -7.84 31.52
C ALA A 124 31.08 -8.32 32.49
N VAL A 125 30.83 -9.63 32.52
CA VAL A 125 30.06 -10.41 33.51
C VAL A 125 28.55 -10.55 33.30
N VAL A 126 28.10 -11.35 32.31
CA VAL A 126 27.12 -12.46 32.48
C VAL A 126 27.33 -13.57 31.41
N VAL A 127 28.58 -13.92 31.08
CA VAL A 127 28.91 -15.17 30.34
C VAL A 127 29.82 -16.04 31.23
N GLY A 128 29.42 -16.18 32.49
CA GLY A 128 30.16 -16.91 33.52
C GLY A 128 29.22 -17.66 34.46
N GLY A 129 28.21 -18.34 33.90
CA GLY A 129 27.21 -19.08 34.65
C GLY A 129 26.54 -20.21 33.86
N VAL A 130 27.21 -20.76 32.85
CA VAL A 130 26.77 -21.96 32.12
C VAL A 130 27.82 -23.09 32.21
N ALA A 131 28.62 -23.11 33.28
CA ALA A 131 29.63 -24.16 33.46
C ALA A 131 29.77 -24.56 34.93
N ALA A 132 28.69 -25.03 35.57
CA ALA A 132 28.73 -25.91 36.76
C ALA A 132 27.34 -26.45 37.20
N ALA A 133 26.39 -26.71 36.30
CA ALA A 133 25.11 -27.36 36.66
C ALA A 133 24.54 -28.26 35.55
N ALA A 134 25.39 -28.75 34.63
CA ALA A 134 25.00 -29.61 33.52
C ALA A 134 25.52 -31.06 33.64
N LEU A 135 25.72 -31.56 34.87
CA LEU A 135 26.30 -32.89 35.09
C LEU A 135 25.45 -33.86 35.91
N LEU A 136 24.14 -33.62 36.13
CA LEU A 136 23.31 -34.60 36.84
C LEU A 136 21.85 -34.66 36.36
N LEU A 137 21.59 -34.94 35.08
CA LEU A 137 20.30 -35.54 34.69
C LEU A 137 20.49 -36.65 33.64
N PRO A 138 19.91 -37.84 33.87
CA PRO A 138 20.13 -39.02 33.04
C PRO A 138 19.35 -38.95 31.72
N GLU A 139 20.04 -39.36 30.66
CA GLU A 139 19.54 -39.52 29.28
C GLU A 139 18.31 -40.45 29.25
N ARG A 140 17.15 -39.89 28.90
CA ARG A 140 16.03 -40.67 28.37
C ARG A 140 16.10 -40.60 26.84
N GLY A 141 16.59 -41.68 26.25
CA GLY A 141 16.49 -41.93 24.82
C GLY A 141 15.02 -41.95 24.39
N GLY A 142 14.66 -40.97 23.56
CA GLY A 142 13.41 -40.95 22.80
C GLY A 142 13.76 -40.77 21.33
N GLU A 143 13.34 -41.72 20.50
CA GLU A 143 13.55 -41.75 19.05
C GLU A 143 13.19 -40.41 18.38
N PRO A 144 13.94 -39.96 17.36
CA PRO A 144 13.52 -38.87 16.51
C PRO A 144 12.33 -39.32 15.65
N GLY A 145 11.13 -39.14 16.17
CA GLY A 145 9.90 -39.16 15.39
C GLY A 145 10.04 -38.13 14.26
N ALA A 146 10.08 -38.62 13.02
CA ALA A 146 10.10 -37.81 11.83
C ALA A 146 8.91 -36.84 11.84
N SER A 147 9.18 -35.61 12.29
CA SER A 147 8.28 -34.49 12.08
C SER A 147 8.29 -34.23 10.58
N LEU A 148 7.27 -34.72 9.90
CA LEU A 148 6.94 -34.29 8.55
C LEU A 148 6.71 -32.77 8.64
N SER A 149 7.72 -31.98 8.31
CA SER A 149 7.53 -30.56 8.05
C SER A 149 6.43 -30.45 7.01
N PRO A 150 5.32 -29.74 7.26
CA PRO A 150 4.34 -29.47 6.21
C PRO A 150 5.10 -28.82 5.04
N PRO A 151 4.83 -29.21 3.78
CA PRO A 151 5.51 -28.62 2.65
C PRO A 151 5.36 -27.11 2.73
N PRO A 152 6.41 -26.32 2.40
CA PRO A 152 6.29 -24.88 2.40
C PRO A 152 5.07 -24.53 1.55
N SER A 153 4.06 -23.91 2.18
CA SER A 153 2.92 -23.39 1.45
C SER A 153 3.48 -22.50 0.35
N VAL A 154 3.30 -22.89 -0.91
CA VAL A 154 3.86 -22.16 -2.05
C VAL A 154 3.33 -20.73 -1.98
N ALA A 155 4.16 -19.83 -1.47
CA ALA A 155 3.84 -18.43 -1.22
C ALA A 155 3.94 -17.60 -2.52
N GLY A 156 3.81 -18.27 -3.67
CA GLY A 156 3.93 -17.68 -4.97
C GLY A 156 2.63 -17.03 -5.46
N PRO A 157 2.70 -16.38 -6.62
CA PRO A 157 1.55 -15.80 -7.26
C PRO A 157 0.50 -16.86 -7.64
N ARG A 158 -0.76 -16.44 -7.66
CA ARG A 158 -1.92 -17.30 -7.94
C ARG A 158 -2.26 -17.37 -9.44
N CYS A 159 -1.55 -16.62 -10.27
CA CYS A 159 -1.70 -16.62 -11.72
C CYS A 159 -0.38 -16.19 -12.39
N ARG A 160 -0.28 -16.39 -13.71
CA ARG A 160 0.83 -15.88 -14.53
C ARG A 160 0.31 -15.54 -15.93
N GLY A 161 0.91 -14.52 -16.55
CA GLY A 161 0.64 -14.04 -17.91
C GLY A 161 -0.83 -13.70 -18.12
N GLU A 162 -1.36 -14.10 -19.27
CA GLU A 162 -2.76 -13.91 -19.67
C GLU A 162 -3.79 -14.37 -18.63
N VAL A 163 -3.47 -15.37 -17.80
CA VAL A 163 -4.41 -15.84 -16.76
C VAL A 163 -4.62 -14.78 -15.66
N CYS A 164 -3.70 -13.83 -15.52
CA CYS A 164 -3.81 -12.71 -14.60
C CYS A 164 -4.61 -11.52 -15.15
N GLU A 165 -4.97 -11.52 -16.43
CA GLU A 165 -5.64 -10.40 -17.09
C GLU A 165 -6.88 -9.93 -16.33
N GLY A 166 -6.93 -8.63 -16.05
CA GLY A 166 -8.05 -7.99 -15.36
C GLY A 166 -8.21 -8.37 -13.90
N LYS A 167 -7.28 -9.14 -13.30
CA LYS A 167 -7.31 -9.50 -11.88
C LYS A 167 -6.53 -8.48 -11.05
N SER A 168 -6.84 -8.39 -9.77
CA SER A 168 -6.10 -7.55 -8.81
C SER A 168 -4.68 -8.10 -8.60
N PRO A 169 -3.62 -7.28 -8.77
CA PRO A 169 -2.25 -7.68 -8.47
C PRO A 169 -2.06 -8.04 -6.99
N MET A 170 -2.90 -7.52 -6.09
CA MET A 170 -2.88 -7.89 -4.69
C MET A 170 -3.54 -9.26 -4.46
N ARG A 171 -4.78 -9.45 -4.90
CA ARG A 171 -5.48 -10.72 -4.67
C ARG A 171 -4.74 -11.92 -5.27
N MET A 172 -3.99 -11.69 -6.36
CA MET A 172 -3.19 -12.69 -7.05
C MET A 172 -1.76 -12.83 -6.53
N LYS A 173 -1.36 -12.02 -5.54
CA LYS A 173 0.00 -11.97 -4.96
C LYS A 173 1.11 -11.60 -5.94
N CYS A 174 0.79 -10.82 -6.96
CA CYS A 174 1.78 -10.26 -7.88
C CYS A 174 2.47 -9.00 -7.34
N ALA A 175 1.87 -8.33 -6.35
CA ALA A 175 2.37 -7.09 -5.75
C ALA A 175 3.38 -7.27 -4.60
N GLY A 176 3.89 -8.48 -4.36
CA GLY A 176 4.83 -8.76 -3.26
C GLY A 176 6.17 -8.03 -3.38
N ALA A 177 6.80 -8.10 -4.56
CA ALA A 177 8.06 -7.43 -4.87
C ALA A 177 8.11 -6.90 -6.33
N PRO A 178 7.20 -5.98 -6.72
CA PRO A 178 7.16 -5.48 -8.08
C PRO A 178 8.27 -4.48 -8.37
N LEU A 179 8.81 -4.55 -9.59
CA LEU A 179 9.66 -3.51 -10.15
C LEU A 179 8.85 -2.23 -10.43
N THR A 180 9.48 -1.07 -10.22
CA THR A 180 8.95 0.21 -10.69
C THR A 180 9.56 0.49 -12.06
N LEU A 181 8.75 0.42 -13.13
CA LEU A 181 9.20 0.69 -14.49
C LEU A 181 9.31 2.19 -14.80
N ALA A 182 8.44 2.99 -14.18
CA ALA A 182 8.47 4.44 -14.24
C ALA A 182 7.72 5.05 -13.06
N SER A 183 8.11 6.25 -12.68
CA SER A 183 7.42 7.11 -11.70
C SER A 183 7.14 8.46 -12.36
N TYR A 184 5.95 8.99 -12.15
CA TYR A 184 5.49 10.24 -12.74
C TYR A 184 4.76 11.09 -11.71
N ARG A 185 4.88 12.41 -11.80
CA ARG A 185 4.11 13.37 -11.00
C ARG A 185 3.33 14.26 -11.97
N THR A 186 2.01 14.24 -11.81
CA THR A 186 1.07 14.99 -12.64
C THR A 186 1.06 16.47 -12.30
N ALA A 187 0.48 17.28 -13.18
CA ALA A 187 0.24 18.70 -12.92
C ALA A 187 -0.64 18.92 -11.68
N THR A 188 -1.55 17.99 -11.37
CA THR A 188 -2.40 18.05 -10.19
C THR A 188 -1.69 17.74 -8.87
N GLY A 189 -0.46 17.22 -8.95
CA GLY A 189 0.35 16.78 -7.81
C GLY A 189 0.23 15.29 -7.50
N ALA A 190 -0.71 14.57 -8.11
CA ALA A 190 -0.86 13.12 -7.98
C ALA A 190 0.41 12.40 -8.45
N SER A 191 0.82 11.38 -7.72
CA SER A 191 2.00 10.58 -8.04
C SER A 191 1.57 9.23 -8.60
N LEU A 192 2.13 8.87 -9.74
CA LEU A 192 1.81 7.64 -10.47
C LEU A 192 3.06 6.78 -10.63
N GLU A 193 2.88 5.47 -10.67
CA GLU A 193 3.95 4.55 -11.06
C GLU A 193 3.42 3.41 -11.93
N LEU A 194 4.24 2.99 -12.88
CA LEU A 194 4.06 1.75 -13.63
C LEU A 194 4.79 0.63 -12.88
N ARG A 195 4.06 -0.41 -12.48
CA ARG A 195 4.58 -1.55 -11.72
C ARG A 195 4.61 -2.80 -12.58
N TYR A 196 5.62 -3.64 -12.38
CA TYR A 196 5.76 -4.90 -13.10
C TYR A 196 6.16 -6.02 -12.15
N SER A 197 5.54 -7.18 -12.30
CA SER A 197 5.89 -8.39 -11.57
C SER A 197 6.52 -9.39 -12.54
N GLU A 198 7.81 -9.67 -12.35
CA GLU A 198 8.53 -10.69 -13.12
C GLU A 198 7.92 -12.08 -12.90
N GLU A 199 7.53 -12.39 -11.67
CA GLU A 199 6.95 -13.70 -11.33
C GLU A 199 5.60 -13.94 -12.02
N CYS A 200 4.80 -12.88 -12.16
CA CYS A 200 3.49 -12.93 -12.82
C CYS A 200 3.52 -12.63 -14.31
N GLY A 201 4.54 -11.94 -14.85
CA GLY A 201 4.56 -11.49 -16.25
C GLY A 201 3.45 -10.48 -16.55
N THR A 202 3.21 -9.56 -15.63
CA THR A 202 2.09 -8.59 -15.71
C THR A 202 2.50 -7.23 -15.19
N SER A 203 1.86 -6.20 -15.72
CA SER A 203 2.02 -4.81 -15.30
C SER A 203 0.68 -4.19 -14.87
N TRP A 204 0.75 -3.21 -13.98
CA TRP A 204 -0.38 -2.39 -13.56
C TRP A 204 0.09 -0.98 -13.19
N ALA A 205 -0.84 -0.02 -13.23
CA ALA A 205 -0.58 1.37 -12.89
C ALA A 205 -1.14 1.64 -11.51
N ARG A 206 -0.53 2.62 -10.87
CA ARG A 206 -0.60 2.81 -9.44
C ARG A 206 -0.58 4.29 -9.13
N MET A 207 -1.47 4.80 -8.27
CA MET A 207 -1.49 6.23 -7.97
C MET A 207 -1.95 6.58 -6.55
N TRP A 208 -1.54 7.77 -6.09
CA TRP A 208 -1.96 8.36 -4.82
C TRP A 208 -1.88 9.89 -4.88
N GLY A 209 -2.57 10.56 -3.94
CA GLY A 209 -2.67 12.03 -3.92
C GLY A 209 -3.60 12.55 -5.01
N THR A 210 -4.71 11.85 -5.22
CA THR A 210 -5.72 12.11 -6.26
C THR A 210 -6.94 12.82 -5.66
N ARG A 211 -7.91 13.13 -6.51
CA ARG A 211 -9.23 13.67 -6.14
C ARG A 211 -10.34 12.73 -6.60
N ILE A 212 -11.47 12.81 -5.91
CA ILE A 212 -12.69 12.10 -6.31
C ILE A 212 -13.06 12.50 -7.75
N GLY A 213 -13.30 11.50 -8.60
CA GLY A 213 -13.60 11.66 -10.03
C GLY A 213 -12.38 11.59 -10.94
N ASP A 214 -11.15 11.59 -10.41
CA ASP A 214 -9.97 11.30 -11.24
C ASP A 214 -10.03 9.86 -11.77
N ARG A 215 -9.49 9.63 -12.98
CA ARG A 215 -9.41 8.31 -13.61
C ARG A 215 -7.99 7.96 -14.00
N LEU A 216 -7.62 6.69 -13.81
CA LEU A 216 -6.37 6.11 -14.29
C LEU A 216 -6.66 4.99 -15.26
N GLU A 217 -6.05 5.05 -16.43
CA GLU A 217 -6.06 3.99 -17.42
C GLU A 217 -4.68 3.41 -17.62
N MET A 218 -4.63 2.12 -17.98
CA MET A 218 -3.41 1.43 -18.34
C MET A 218 -3.62 0.48 -19.52
N SER A 219 -2.63 0.38 -20.39
CA SER A 219 -2.55 -0.63 -21.44
C SER A 219 -1.12 -1.16 -21.60
N ALA A 220 -0.98 -2.33 -22.21
CA ALA A 220 0.29 -2.87 -22.64
C ALA A 220 0.22 -3.20 -24.14
N THR A 221 1.27 -2.86 -24.89
CA THR A 221 1.35 -3.08 -26.33
C THR A 221 2.72 -3.55 -26.73
N GLY A 222 2.77 -4.45 -27.71
CA GLY A 222 4.00 -5.04 -28.19
C GLY A 222 4.45 -6.11 -27.20
N GLY A 223 4.79 -7.27 -27.71
CA GLY A 223 5.26 -8.43 -26.97
C GLY A 223 5.69 -9.46 -28.00
N ALA A 224 6.43 -10.48 -27.60
CA ALA A 224 6.89 -11.53 -28.54
C ALA A 224 5.72 -12.18 -29.32
N ARG A 225 4.49 -12.07 -28.80
CA ARG A 225 3.26 -12.64 -29.37
C ARG A 225 2.44 -11.65 -30.21
N ASP A 226 2.63 -10.34 -30.06
CA ASP A 226 1.92 -9.30 -30.85
C ASP A 226 2.49 -9.14 -32.26
N SER A 227 3.62 -9.78 -32.55
CA SER A 227 4.28 -9.75 -33.86
C SER A 227 3.55 -10.60 -34.92
N ALA A 228 2.52 -11.36 -34.53
CA ALA A 228 1.71 -12.18 -35.43
C ALA A 228 0.29 -11.61 -35.58
N GLY A 229 0.16 -10.50 -36.33
CA GLY A 229 -1.08 -10.21 -37.05
C GLY A 229 -2.15 -9.37 -36.34
N SER A 230 -1.80 -8.23 -35.76
CA SER A 230 -2.76 -7.16 -35.53
C SER A 230 -2.08 -5.82 -35.84
N GLY A 231 -2.83 -4.87 -36.42
CA GLY A 231 -2.34 -3.52 -36.77
C GLY A 231 -1.86 -2.73 -35.55
N PRO A 232 -1.87 -1.38 -35.53
CA PRO A 232 -1.59 -0.62 -34.31
C PRO A 232 -2.71 -0.90 -33.29
N GLY A 233 -2.61 -2.04 -32.60
CA GLY A 233 -3.59 -2.56 -31.67
C GLY A 233 -3.39 -1.85 -30.35
N LYS A 234 -4.33 -0.98 -29.98
CA LYS A 234 -4.49 -0.58 -28.58
C LYS A 234 -4.65 -1.87 -27.78
N GLY A 235 -3.67 -2.18 -26.93
CA GLY A 235 -3.79 -3.22 -25.93
C GLY A 235 -5.03 -2.97 -25.08
N ARG A 236 -5.61 -4.03 -24.53
CA ARG A 236 -6.83 -3.92 -23.71
C ARG A 236 -6.59 -2.93 -22.57
N VAL A 237 -7.40 -1.88 -22.52
CA VAL A 237 -7.30 -0.85 -21.48
C VAL A 237 -7.92 -1.35 -20.18
N ARG A 238 -7.22 -1.11 -19.07
CA ARG A 238 -7.66 -1.35 -17.71
C ARG A 238 -7.76 -0.01 -16.99
N SER A 239 -8.90 0.27 -16.38
CA SER A 239 -9.16 1.54 -15.73
C SER A 239 -9.51 1.38 -14.26
N VAL A 240 -9.26 2.43 -13.48
CA VAL A 240 -9.79 2.63 -12.13
C VAL A 240 -10.21 4.09 -12.00
N GLU A 241 -11.28 4.34 -11.26
CA GLU A 241 -11.79 5.68 -10.95
C GLU A 241 -11.68 5.91 -9.44
N ILE A 242 -11.42 7.15 -9.03
CA ILE A 242 -11.39 7.54 -7.62
C ILE A 242 -12.83 7.83 -7.17
N GLU A 243 -13.47 6.89 -6.50
CA GLU A 243 -14.91 6.97 -6.23
C GLU A 243 -15.22 7.75 -4.94
N ASN A 244 -14.25 7.84 -4.03
CA ASN A 244 -14.44 8.40 -2.70
C ASN A 244 -13.14 8.93 -2.06
N GLY A 245 -13.25 9.49 -0.86
CA GLY A 245 -12.12 10.10 -0.16
C GLY A 245 -11.04 9.10 0.28
N VAL A 246 -11.35 7.80 0.36
CA VAL A 246 -10.37 6.75 0.67
C VAL A 246 -9.47 6.49 -0.51
N ASP A 247 -10.07 6.36 -1.68
CA ASP A 247 -9.33 6.20 -2.91
C ASP A 247 -8.38 7.40 -3.12
N ALA A 248 -8.87 8.61 -2.80
CA ALA A 248 -8.08 9.84 -2.87
C ALA A 248 -6.90 9.89 -1.86
N ASP A 249 -7.15 9.50 -0.59
CA ASP A 249 -6.17 9.53 0.50
C ASP A 249 -5.21 8.33 0.50
N SER A 250 -5.60 7.24 -0.18
CA SER A 250 -4.86 5.99 -0.21
C SER A 250 -4.19 5.75 -1.56
N TYR A 251 -3.86 4.49 -1.82
CA TYR A 251 -3.24 4.08 -3.06
C TYR A 251 -4.25 3.22 -3.83
N VAL A 252 -4.59 3.66 -5.05
CA VAL A 252 -5.42 2.90 -5.99
C VAL A 252 -4.61 2.38 -7.16
N TYR A 253 -5.16 1.40 -7.87
CA TYR A 253 -4.45 0.68 -8.90
C TYR A 253 -5.37 0.14 -9.96
N THR A 254 -4.85 0.06 -11.18
CA THR A 254 -5.57 -0.63 -12.27
C THR A 254 -5.49 -2.13 -12.06
N PRO A 255 -6.47 -2.90 -12.58
CA PRO A 255 -6.30 -4.33 -12.79
C PRO A 255 -5.04 -4.64 -13.62
N MET A 256 -4.50 -5.85 -13.46
CA MET A 256 -3.32 -6.30 -14.20
C MET A 256 -3.58 -6.43 -15.70
N THR A 257 -2.54 -6.11 -16.47
CA THR A 257 -2.40 -6.39 -17.90
C THR A 257 -1.16 -7.27 -18.08
N ALA A 258 -1.26 -8.36 -18.83
CA ALA A 258 -0.15 -9.19 -19.22
C ALA A 258 0.85 -8.35 -20.03
N ALA A 259 2.13 -8.52 -19.73
CA ALA A 259 3.19 -7.74 -20.35
C ALA A 259 4.44 -8.62 -20.45
N ASP A 260 4.69 -9.14 -21.63
CA ASP A 260 5.91 -9.91 -21.92
C ASP A 260 7.15 -9.00 -21.90
N PRO A 261 8.35 -9.55 -21.70
CA PRO A 261 9.61 -8.82 -21.91
C PRO A 261 9.64 -8.11 -23.26
N GLY A 262 9.99 -6.82 -23.25
CA GLY A 262 9.92 -5.94 -24.42
C GLY A 262 8.59 -5.23 -24.62
N SER A 263 7.56 -5.48 -23.81
CA SER A 263 6.28 -4.75 -23.91
C SER A 263 6.40 -3.29 -23.55
N VAL A 264 5.67 -2.43 -24.26
CA VAL A 264 5.48 -1.04 -23.89
C VAL A 264 4.21 -0.94 -23.06
N VAL A 265 4.34 -0.52 -21.82
CA VAL A 265 3.24 -0.29 -20.89
C VAL A 265 2.98 1.19 -20.78
N ARG A 266 1.71 1.60 -20.90
CA ARG A 266 1.30 3.01 -20.91
C ARG A 266 0.24 3.25 -19.86
N ALA A 267 0.41 4.29 -19.06
CA ALA A 267 -0.62 4.81 -18.17
C ALA A 267 -1.08 6.20 -18.63
N CYS A 268 -2.38 6.45 -18.55
CA CYS A 268 -2.99 7.75 -18.82
C CYS A 268 -3.81 8.17 -17.60
N PHE A 269 -3.55 9.37 -17.13
CA PHE A 269 -4.27 9.99 -16.03
C PHE A 269 -5.23 11.03 -16.58
N ASP A 270 -6.52 10.88 -16.29
CA ASP A 270 -7.55 11.84 -16.63
C ASP A 270 -8.05 12.49 -15.33
N PRO A 271 -7.54 13.69 -14.99
CA PRO A 271 -7.99 14.40 -13.80
C PRO A 271 -9.42 14.91 -13.98
N VAL A 272 -10.18 15.02 -12.91
CA VAL A 272 -11.55 15.58 -12.94
C VAL A 272 -11.60 17.03 -13.46
N ALA A 273 -10.49 17.76 -13.34
CA ALA A 273 -10.33 19.12 -13.87
C ALA A 273 -10.09 19.16 -15.40
N GLY A 274 -9.89 17.99 -16.03
CA GLY A 274 -9.53 17.84 -17.43
C GLY A 274 -8.04 18.02 -17.70
N GLY A 275 -7.61 17.56 -18.89
CA GLY A 275 -6.22 17.61 -19.34
C GLY A 275 -5.50 16.29 -19.10
N GLU A 276 -5.82 15.28 -19.92
CA GLU A 276 -5.22 13.94 -19.83
C GLU A 276 -3.67 14.01 -19.95
N GLU A 277 -3.00 13.31 -19.04
CA GLU A 277 -1.54 13.18 -19.00
C GLU A 277 -1.14 11.69 -19.13
N CYS A 278 -0.46 11.32 -20.21
CA CYS A 278 -0.01 9.94 -20.43
C CYS A 278 1.53 9.80 -20.35
N PHE A 279 1.98 8.68 -19.82
CA PHE A 279 3.39 8.28 -19.84
C PHE A 279 3.53 6.77 -20.04
N ASP A 280 4.67 6.35 -20.59
CA ASP A 280 4.95 4.94 -20.88
C ASP A 280 6.33 4.52 -20.42
N SER A 281 6.52 3.20 -20.35
CA SER A 281 7.81 2.56 -20.10
C SER A 281 7.86 1.22 -20.79
N ARG A 282 9.06 0.64 -20.90
CA ARG A 282 9.26 -0.68 -21.51
C ARG A 282 9.64 -1.70 -20.46
N VAL A 283 9.01 -2.87 -20.50
CA VAL A 283 9.44 -4.05 -19.74
C VAL A 283 10.79 -4.49 -20.29
N ALA A 284 11.80 -4.60 -19.43
CA ALA A 284 13.14 -5.05 -19.81
C ALA A 284 13.07 -6.45 -20.49
N ARG A 285 13.99 -6.69 -21.43
CA ARG A 285 14.12 -7.97 -22.13
C ARG A 285 14.92 -8.98 -21.32
#